data_AF-A0A235HMH3-F1
#
_entry.id   AF-A0A235HMH3-F1
#
_cell.length_a   1.000
_cell.length_b   1.000
_cell.length_c   1.000
_cell.angle_alpha   90.00
_cell.angle_beta   90.00
_cell.angle_gamma   90.00
#
_symmetry.space_group_name_H-M   'P 1'
#
loop_
_entity.id
_entity.type
_entity.pdbx_description
1 polymer ?
#
loop_
_entity_poly.entity_id
_entity_poly.type
_entity_poly.pdbx_seq_one_letter_code
_entity_poly.pdbx_strand_id
1 'polypeptide(L)'
;MNLVPASDRTKKRVFPYAAIVIGLTAALLNSASLAQSTRGNTSDPSPLPQAYLDAVEDAKIAEPRKIYRNLTPIVSYNSDLKWDKSRVLVVAWTSFPGYADNLGKVMLLSRDLWVTAVPDLQKFCKTYRTTSPISLEYRLNQLLGLPPDSATTTRYIVELWVEPRSLFRPSRDPNISDREAEVEFPSPNAFESISTSYQDWFTQQFKSRYGSPSDSSTTVVHYPWTQLGYTYDWGSQSDWQSLDAKRSPHVGLSEFVIREWSQVSVNSTQSAKEYCK
;
A
#
# COMPACT_ATOMS: atom_id res chain seq x y z
N MET A 1 -23.19 -48.46 -30.10
CA MET A 1 -22.39 -49.67 -30.38
C MET A 1 -20.91 -49.28 -30.41
N ASN A 2 -20.11 -50.00 -29.61
CA ASN A 2 -18.64 -50.19 -29.65
C ASN A 2 -17.68 -49.07 -29.20
N LEU A 3 -17.38 -49.07 -27.90
CA LEU A 3 -16.08 -49.29 -27.20
C LEU A 3 -14.75 -48.72 -27.78
N VAL A 4 -14.13 -47.76 -27.05
CA VAL A 4 -12.81 -47.75 -26.30
C VAL A 4 -11.50 -48.19 -27.05
N PRO A 5 -10.24 -47.73 -26.76
CA PRO A 5 -9.68 -46.94 -25.63
C PRO A 5 -8.67 -45.79 -25.94
N ALA A 6 -8.25 -45.15 -24.83
CA ALA A 6 -7.18 -44.19 -24.61
C ALA A 6 -5.74 -44.65 -24.87
N SER A 7 -4.82 -43.68 -25.04
CA SER A 7 -3.43 -43.80 -24.60
C SER A 7 -2.79 -42.43 -24.32
N ASP A 8 -2.30 -42.33 -23.09
CA ASP A 8 -1.46 -41.30 -22.46
C ASP A 8 -0.05 -41.21 -23.08
N ARG A 9 0.54 -40.01 -23.12
CA ARG A 9 2.01 -39.84 -23.10
C ARG A 9 2.42 -38.42 -22.72
N THR A 10 2.57 -38.23 -21.42
CA THR A 10 3.50 -37.30 -20.78
C THR A 10 4.93 -37.42 -21.35
N LYS A 11 5.59 -36.28 -21.65
CA LYS A 11 7.05 -36.21 -21.89
C LYS A 11 7.68 -35.27 -20.88
N LYS A 12 8.25 -35.83 -19.80
CA LYS A 12 9.25 -35.18 -18.94
C LYS A 12 10.60 -35.25 -19.65
N ARG A 13 11.31 -34.12 -19.75
CA ARG A 13 12.72 -34.08 -20.18
C ARG A 13 13.61 -34.18 -18.94
N VAL A 14 14.44 -35.21 -18.91
CA VAL A 14 15.51 -35.45 -17.94
C VAL A 14 16.82 -34.94 -18.56
N PHE A 15 17.58 -34.13 -17.83
CA PHE A 15 18.97 -33.78 -18.17
C PHE A 15 19.90 -34.54 -17.21
N PRO A 16 20.94 -35.24 -17.71
CA PRO A 16 21.80 -36.07 -16.88
C PRO A 16 22.91 -35.26 -16.19
N TYR A 17 23.18 -35.62 -14.93
CA TYR A 17 24.36 -35.25 -14.17
C TYR A 17 25.59 -35.95 -14.77
N ALA A 18 26.67 -35.19 -14.98
CA ALA A 18 28.01 -35.73 -15.19
C ALA A 18 28.88 -35.35 -13.98
N ALA A 19 29.23 -36.37 -13.20
CA ALA A 19 30.20 -36.31 -12.12
C ALA A 19 31.62 -36.36 -12.71
N ILE A 20 32.50 -35.49 -12.23
CA ILE A 20 33.95 -35.60 -12.46
C ILE A 20 34.63 -35.60 -11.09
N VAL A 21 35.22 -36.75 -10.77
CA VAL A 21 36.07 -37.01 -9.61
C VAL A 21 37.51 -36.70 -10.02
N ILE A 22 38.21 -35.84 -9.28
CA ILE A 22 39.66 -35.65 -9.41
C ILE A 22 40.31 -35.55 -8.02
N GLY A 23 41.13 -36.56 -7.73
CA GLY A 23 42.52 -36.43 -7.23
C GLY A 23 42.79 -35.72 -5.91
N LEU A 24 42.97 -36.52 -4.84
CA LEU A 24 43.64 -36.15 -3.59
C LEU A 24 45.17 -36.30 -3.75
N THR A 25 45.95 -35.21 -3.68
CA THR A 25 47.34 -35.26 -3.21
C THR A 25 47.83 -33.94 -2.60
N ALA A 26 48.19 -34.04 -1.31
CA ALA A 26 49.38 -33.53 -0.62
C ALA A 26 49.58 -32.02 -0.31
N ALA A 27 50.13 -31.85 0.91
CA ALA A 27 51.08 -30.84 1.39
C ALA A 27 50.53 -29.63 2.16
N LEU A 28 50.71 -29.72 3.49
CA LEU A 28 50.79 -28.60 4.43
C LEU A 28 51.98 -27.71 4.09
N LEU A 29 51.74 -26.41 3.86
CA LEU A 29 52.73 -25.35 4.04
C LEU A 29 52.03 -24.08 4.59
N ASN A 30 52.56 -23.61 5.72
CA ASN A 30 52.26 -22.31 6.32
C ASN A 30 52.59 -21.18 5.36
N SER A 31 51.70 -20.19 5.24
CA SER A 31 52.03 -18.83 4.82
C SER A 31 50.95 -17.87 5.32
N ALA A 32 51.30 -17.03 6.29
CA ALA A 32 50.51 -15.84 6.62
C ALA A 32 50.47 -14.92 5.38
N SER A 33 49.27 -14.54 4.96
CA SER A 33 49.10 -13.43 4.02
C SER A 33 47.93 -12.58 4.48
N LEU A 34 48.23 -11.32 4.81
CA LEU A 34 47.22 -10.28 5.02
C LEU A 34 46.48 -10.06 3.71
N ALA A 35 45.30 -10.64 3.57
CA ALA A 35 44.31 -10.18 2.61
C ALA A 35 43.35 -9.24 3.34
N GLN A 36 43.63 -7.94 3.27
CA GLN A 36 42.62 -6.91 3.48
C GLN A 36 41.54 -7.10 2.42
N SER A 37 40.51 -7.85 2.79
CA SER A 37 39.27 -7.91 2.04
C SER A 37 38.50 -6.63 2.29
N THR A 38 38.80 -5.59 1.51
CA THR A 38 37.83 -4.54 1.19
C THR A 38 36.72 -5.19 0.35
N ARG A 39 35.84 -5.96 1.01
CA ARG A 39 34.57 -6.36 0.42
C ARG A 39 33.71 -5.11 0.39
N GLY A 40 33.40 -4.70 -0.84
CA GLY A 40 32.60 -3.53 -1.13
C GLY A 40 31.30 -3.52 -0.35
N ASN A 41 30.86 -2.31 -0.02
CA ASN A 41 29.50 -2.02 0.40
C ASN A 41 28.54 -2.50 -0.69
N THR A 42 28.10 -3.75 -0.59
CA THR A 42 26.76 -4.11 -1.03
C THR A 42 25.82 -3.37 -0.09
N SER A 43 25.16 -2.33 -0.58
CA SER A 43 24.09 -1.65 0.14
C SER A 43 22.94 -2.63 0.33
N ASP A 44 23.04 -3.47 1.36
CA ASP A 44 21.88 -4.19 1.86
C ASP A 44 20.80 -3.16 2.19
N PRO A 45 19.55 -3.36 1.72
CA PRO A 45 18.47 -2.49 2.10
C PRO A 45 18.39 -2.48 3.63
N SER A 46 18.38 -1.27 4.21
CA SER A 46 18.21 -1.11 5.65
C SER A 46 16.97 -1.90 6.10
N PRO A 47 17.06 -2.69 7.18
CA PRO A 47 15.92 -3.46 7.64
C PRO A 47 14.74 -2.53 7.96
N LEU A 48 13.51 -3.01 7.69
CA LEU A 48 12.30 -2.25 7.99
C LEU A 48 12.24 -1.93 9.50
N PRO A 49 11.78 -0.72 9.90
CA PRO A 49 11.61 -0.36 11.29
C PRO A 49 10.66 -1.31 12.00
N GLN A 50 10.96 -1.63 13.27
CA GLN A 50 10.11 -2.52 14.06
C GLN A 50 8.65 -2.04 14.14
N ALA A 51 8.43 -0.73 14.30
CA ALA A 51 7.07 -0.15 14.31
C ALA A 51 6.28 -0.42 13.02
N TYR A 52 6.97 -0.51 11.87
CA TYR A 52 6.32 -0.86 10.60
C TYR A 52 5.94 -2.35 10.56
N LEU A 53 6.84 -3.23 11.04
CA LEU A 53 6.58 -4.66 11.12
C LEU A 53 5.43 -4.96 12.09
N ASP A 54 5.41 -4.30 13.25
CA ASP A 54 4.34 -4.41 14.24
C ASP A 54 2.99 -3.93 13.67
N ALA A 55 3.01 -2.85 12.89
CA ALA A 55 1.83 -2.34 12.21
C ALA A 55 1.26 -3.34 11.20
N VAL A 56 2.11 -4.04 10.45
CA VAL A 56 1.69 -5.09 9.51
C VAL A 56 0.99 -6.23 10.25
N GLU A 57 1.57 -6.70 11.35
CA GLU A 57 0.99 -7.79 12.13
C GLU A 57 -0.31 -7.35 12.84
N ASP A 58 -0.37 -6.14 13.39
CA ASP A 58 -1.58 -5.62 14.04
C ASP A 58 -2.73 -5.40 13.03
N ALA A 59 -2.43 -4.84 11.84
CA ALA A 59 -3.45 -4.55 10.82
C ALA A 59 -4.05 -5.81 10.17
N LYS A 60 -3.39 -6.96 10.29
CA LYS A 60 -3.86 -8.24 9.75
C LYS A 60 -5.20 -8.67 10.34
N ILE A 61 -5.45 -8.35 11.61
CA ILE A 61 -6.68 -8.68 12.34
C ILE A 61 -7.49 -7.39 12.57
N ALA A 62 -8.56 -7.24 11.79
CA ALA A 62 -9.57 -6.21 12.04
C ALA A 62 -10.41 -6.62 13.26
N GLU A 63 -10.55 -5.73 14.23
CA GLU A 63 -11.27 -5.98 15.49
C GLU A 63 -12.32 -4.89 15.72
N PRO A 64 -13.46 -5.19 16.37
CA PRO A 64 -14.50 -4.18 16.63
C PRO A 64 -14.00 -2.93 17.36
N ARG A 65 -13.01 -3.08 18.26
CA ARG A 65 -12.38 -1.97 18.99
C ARG A 65 -11.56 -1.03 18.10
N LYS A 66 -11.20 -1.47 16.88
CA LYS A 66 -10.44 -0.69 15.89
C LYS A 66 -11.36 0.07 14.92
N ILE A 67 -12.68 -0.14 14.98
CA ILE A 67 -13.64 0.59 14.14
C ILE A 67 -13.54 2.09 14.47
N TYR A 68 -13.27 2.89 13.43
CA TYR A 68 -13.25 4.34 13.52
C TYR A 68 -14.50 4.93 12.88
N ARG A 69 -15.24 5.74 13.66
CA ARG A 69 -16.59 6.24 13.31
C ARG A 69 -16.64 7.58 12.59
N ASN A 70 -15.48 8.16 12.32
CA ASN A 70 -15.34 9.50 11.75
C ASN A 70 -14.55 9.46 10.42
N LEU A 71 -14.69 8.40 9.64
CA LEU A 71 -14.17 8.39 8.28
C LEU A 71 -14.84 9.49 7.46
N THR A 72 -14.07 10.09 6.56
CA THR A 72 -14.55 11.09 5.61
C THR A 72 -15.48 10.39 4.61
N PRO A 73 -16.77 10.79 4.54
CA PRO A 73 -17.69 10.26 3.53
C PRO A 73 -17.57 11.06 2.23
N ILE A 74 -17.53 10.37 1.08
CA ILE A 74 -17.56 10.99 -0.25
C ILE A 74 -19.01 11.23 -0.68
N VAL A 75 -19.56 12.34 -0.22
CA VAL A 75 -20.95 12.76 -0.45
C VAL A 75 -21.01 14.24 -0.78
N SER A 76 -21.96 14.66 -1.62
CA SER A 76 -22.06 16.03 -2.13
C SER A 76 -22.32 17.09 -1.05
N TYR A 77 -22.93 16.69 0.07
CA TYR A 77 -23.20 17.58 1.21
C TYR A 77 -22.05 17.65 2.23
N ASN A 78 -20.95 16.92 2.02
CA ASN A 78 -19.74 17.10 2.82
C ASN A 78 -18.99 18.35 2.32
N SER A 79 -19.14 19.46 3.04
CA SER A 79 -18.59 20.77 2.67
C SER A 79 -17.06 20.86 2.66
N ASP A 80 -16.38 19.91 3.29
CA ASP A 80 -14.90 19.89 3.32
C ASP A 80 -14.31 19.35 2.01
N LEU A 81 -15.09 18.56 1.24
CA LEU A 81 -14.66 18.01 -0.03
C LEU A 81 -14.62 19.08 -1.12
N LYS A 82 -13.63 18.96 -2.01
CA LYS A 82 -13.54 19.78 -3.21
C LYS A 82 -14.18 19.02 -4.37
N TRP A 83 -15.10 19.69 -5.05
CA TRP A 83 -15.83 19.17 -6.19
C TRP A 83 -15.61 20.05 -7.42
N ASP A 84 -15.46 19.41 -8.58
CA ASP A 84 -15.58 20.04 -9.89
C ASP A 84 -16.59 19.25 -10.71
N LYS A 85 -17.77 19.85 -10.92
CA LYS A 85 -18.96 19.17 -11.46
C LYS A 85 -19.30 17.95 -10.59
N SER A 86 -19.29 16.74 -11.17
CA SER A 86 -19.56 15.48 -10.47
C SER A 86 -18.30 14.82 -9.90
N ARG A 87 -17.11 15.41 -10.08
CA ARG A 87 -15.84 14.80 -9.70
C ARG A 87 -15.38 15.31 -8.35
N VAL A 88 -14.88 14.42 -7.52
CA VAL A 88 -14.25 14.76 -6.23
C VAL A 88 -12.74 14.83 -6.40
N LEU A 89 -12.09 15.73 -5.66
CA LEU A 89 -10.64 15.82 -5.61
C LEU A 89 -10.07 14.87 -4.56
N VAL A 90 -9.24 13.94 -4.99
CA VAL A 90 -8.51 12.98 -4.15
C VAL A 90 -7.01 13.17 -4.32
N VAL A 91 -6.21 12.55 -3.45
CA VAL A 91 -4.77 12.73 -3.44
C VAL A 91 -4.01 11.42 -3.23
N ALA A 92 -2.93 11.25 -3.98
CA ALA A 92 -1.99 10.14 -3.87
C ALA A 92 -0.59 10.64 -3.46
N TRP A 93 0.12 9.85 -2.67
CA TRP A 93 1.54 10.05 -2.34
C TRP A 93 2.39 9.00 -3.07
N THR A 94 3.02 9.39 -4.18
CA THR A 94 3.54 8.44 -5.18
C THR A 94 4.90 8.86 -5.73
N SER A 95 5.71 7.88 -6.14
CA SER A 95 6.99 8.10 -6.84
C SER A 95 6.86 7.99 -8.36
N PHE A 96 5.66 7.73 -8.90
CA PHE A 96 5.46 7.60 -10.35
C PHE A 96 5.50 8.97 -11.04
N PRO A 97 6.49 9.24 -11.92
CA PRO A 97 6.66 10.57 -12.53
C PRO A 97 5.61 10.87 -13.61
N GLY A 98 4.97 9.84 -14.18
CA GLY A 98 4.06 10.02 -15.33
C GLY A 98 2.82 10.88 -15.04
N TYR A 99 2.49 11.14 -13.77
CA TYR A 99 1.44 12.12 -13.43
C TYR A 99 1.85 13.55 -13.80
N ALA A 100 3.12 13.93 -13.62
CA ALA A 100 3.60 15.26 -13.96
C ALA A 100 3.52 15.52 -15.47
N ASP A 101 3.84 14.51 -16.29
CA ASP A 101 3.73 14.59 -17.76
C ASP A 101 2.28 14.77 -18.26
N ASN A 102 1.32 14.43 -17.39
CA ASN A 102 -0.12 14.48 -17.65
C ASN A 102 -0.84 15.61 -16.89
N LEU A 103 -0.10 16.60 -16.36
CA LEU A 103 -0.70 17.75 -15.68
C LEU A 103 -1.77 18.45 -16.54
N GLY A 104 -2.96 18.65 -15.98
CA GLY A 104 -4.12 19.24 -16.66
C GLY A 104 -4.80 18.33 -17.69
N LYS A 105 -4.32 17.10 -17.89
CA LYS A 105 -4.84 16.14 -18.87
C LYS A 105 -5.62 15.02 -18.19
N VAL A 106 -6.46 14.37 -18.98
CA VAL A 106 -7.10 13.09 -18.62
C VAL A 106 -6.11 11.96 -18.89
N MET A 107 -6.01 11.01 -17.97
CA MET A 107 -5.27 9.77 -18.15
C MET A 107 -6.08 8.56 -17.67
N LEU A 108 -5.77 7.40 -18.24
CA LEU A 108 -6.34 6.11 -17.85
C LEU A 108 -5.38 5.43 -16.85
N LEU A 109 -5.89 5.03 -15.69
CA LEU A 109 -5.08 4.28 -14.72
C LEU A 109 -4.86 2.85 -15.22
N SER A 110 -3.62 2.36 -15.14
CA SER A 110 -3.25 0.99 -15.54
C SER A 110 -3.33 -0.02 -14.39
N ARG A 111 -3.69 0.44 -13.19
CA ARG A 111 -3.77 -0.33 -11.94
C ARG A 111 -4.60 0.43 -10.93
N ASP A 112 -5.05 -0.26 -9.90
CA ASP A 112 -5.70 0.37 -8.74
C ASP A 112 -4.75 1.40 -8.10
N LEU A 113 -5.29 2.56 -7.77
CA LEU A 113 -4.55 3.65 -7.11
C LEU A 113 -5.15 3.94 -5.75
N TRP A 114 -4.33 3.77 -4.71
CA TRP A 114 -4.69 4.09 -3.33
C TRP A 114 -4.57 5.60 -3.11
N VAL A 115 -5.63 6.19 -2.56
CA VAL A 115 -5.77 7.64 -2.39
C VAL A 115 -6.45 7.96 -1.07
N THR A 116 -6.31 9.20 -0.63
CA THR A 116 -7.11 9.78 0.46
C THR A 116 -7.86 11.02 -0.06
N ALA A 117 -8.79 11.55 0.73
CA ALA A 117 -9.44 12.81 0.42
C ALA A 117 -8.45 13.97 0.59
N VAL A 118 -8.43 14.92 -0.34
CA VAL A 118 -7.61 16.14 -0.22
C VAL A 118 -7.76 16.86 1.13
N PRO A 119 -8.98 17.13 1.65
CA PRO A 119 -9.11 17.82 2.93
C PRO A 119 -8.46 17.09 4.11
N ASP A 120 -8.48 15.75 4.14
CA ASP A 120 -7.87 14.95 5.21
C ASP A 120 -6.35 15.19 5.27
N LEU A 121 -5.67 15.10 4.12
CA LEU A 121 -4.23 15.35 4.04
C LEU A 121 -3.88 16.83 4.27
N GLN A 122 -4.69 17.76 3.76
CA GLN A 122 -4.47 19.19 4.00
C GLN A 122 -4.63 19.55 5.49
N LYS A 123 -5.61 18.96 6.18
CA LYS A 123 -5.79 19.16 7.63
C LYS A 123 -4.60 18.64 8.42
N PHE A 124 -4.08 17.47 8.06
CA PHE A 124 -2.84 16.95 8.62
C PHE A 124 -1.69 17.94 8.40
N CYS A 125 -1.40 18.34 7.16
CA CYS A 125 -0.31 19.27 6.83
C CYS A 125 -0.40 20.60 7.60
N LYS A 126 -1.60 21.20 7.68
CA LYS A 126 -1.82 22.49 8.36
C LYS A 126 -1.48 22.43 9.85
N THR A 127 -1.69 21.27 10.46
CA THR A 127 -1.61 21.09 11.92
C THR A 127 -0.26 20.50 12.33
N TYR A 128 0.27 19.57 11.52
CA TYR A 128 1.53 18.91 11.79
C TYR A 128 2.70 19.88 11.67
N ARG A 129 3.57 19.86 12.67
CA ARG A 129 4.85 20.56 12.67
C ARG A 129 5.91 19.49 12.80
N THR A 130 6.85 19.48 11.86
CA THR A 130 7.92 18.49 11.81
C THR A 130 8.64 18.42 13.15
N THR A 131 8.51 17.29 13.83
CA THR A 131 9.28 16.98 15.04
C THR A 131 10.59 16.35 14.58
N SER A 132 11.70 17.10 14.69
CA SER A 132 13.03 16.50 14.50
C SER A 132 13.16 15.31 15.47
N PRO A 133 13.59 14.11 15.03
CA PRO A 133 14.45 13.86 13.86
C PRO A 133 13.76 13.37 12.58
N ILE A 134 12.43 13.22 12.54
CA ILE A 134 11.76 12.63 11.36
C ILE A 134 11.46 13.68 10.28
N SER A 135 11.72 13.35 9.01
CA SER A 135 11.35 14.22 7.89
C SER A 135 9.83 14.20 7.65
N LEU A 136 9.32 15.22 6.95
CA LEU A 136 7.91 15.26 6.56
C LEU A 136 7.55 14.06 5.67
N GLU A 137 8.41 13.72 4.71
CA GLU A 137 8.22 12.61 3.79
C GLU A 137 8.15 11.26 4.53
N TYR A 138 9.03 11.04 5.51
CA TYR A 138 8.99 9.85 6.36
C TYR A 138 7.71 9.81 7.19
N ARG A 139 7.27 10.94 7.74
CA ARG A 139 6.02 11.03 8.48
C ARG A 139 4.79 10.79 7.60
N LEU A 140 4.81 11.20 6.33
CA LEU A 140 3.75 10.90 5.37
C LEU A 140 3.70 9.40 5.04
N ASN A 141 4.85 8.73 4.95
CA ASN A 141 4.88 7.27 4.84
C ASN A 141 4.26 6.60 6.07
N GLN A 142 4.58 7.10 7.26
CA GLN A 142 3.93 6.68 8.51
C GLN A 142 2.42 6.84 8.47
N LEU A 143 1.96 8.05 8.14
CA LEU A 143 0.54 8.43 8.09
C LEU A 143 -0.28 7.55 7.16
N LEU A 144 0.29 7.21 6.01
CA LEU A 144 -0.40 6.53 4.93
C LEU A 144 -0.14 5.01 4.93
N GLY A 145 0.48 4.46 5.97
CA GLY A 145 0.73 3.02 6.06
C GLY A 145 1.73 2.51 5.01
N LEU A 146 2.66 3.36 4.56
CA LEU A 146 3.68 3.02 3.57
C LEU A 146 5.00 2.67 4.26
N PRO A 147 5.80 1.78 3.66
CA PRO A 147 7.15 1.49 4.16
C PRO A 147 8.02 2.74 4.06
N PRO A 148 9.13 2.79 4.83
CA PRO A 148 10.19 3.74 4.55
C PRO A 148 10.67 3.64 3.11
N ASP A 149 11.01 4.79 2.55
CA ASP A 149 11.57 4.88 1.21
C ASP A 149 13.06 4.53 1.21
N SER A 150 13.54 3.98 0.10
CA SER A 150 14.98 3.89 -0.13
C SER A 150 15.57 5.30 -0.30
N ALA A 151 16.89 5.44 -0.12
CA ALA A 151 17.58 6.72 -0.27
C ALA A 151 17.43 7.36 -1.68
N THR A 152 17.05 6.58 -2.69
CA THR A 152 16.85 7.05 -4.07
C THR A 152 15.39 7.32 -4.42
N THR A 153 14.44 6.94 -3.57
CA THR A 153 13.02 7.13 -3.85
C THR A 153 12.63 8.57 -3.57
N THR A 154 12.10 9.24 -4.59
CA THR A 154 11.49 10.56 -4.47
C THR A 154 10.00 10.44 -4.76
N ARG A 155 9.19 10.94 -3.83
CA ARG A 155 7.73 10.94 -3.95
C ARG A 155 7.18 12.35 -4.09
N TYR A 156 5.99 12.44 -4.67
CA TYR A 156 5.24 13.64 -4.93
C TYR A 156 3.79 13.45 -4.50
N ILE A 157 3.18 14.54 -4.08
CA ILE A 157 1.75 14.61 -3.83
C ILE A 157 1.07 14.94 -5.14
N VAL A 158 0.14 14.08 -5.55
CA VAL A 158 -0.63 14.23 -6.79
C VAL A 158 -2.10 14.34 -6.46
N GLU A 159 -2.71 15.48 -6.78
CA GLU A 159 -4.16 15.65 -6.69
C GLU A 159 -4.82 15.25 -8.01
N LEU A 160 -5.89 14.46 -7.92
CA LEU A 160 -6.60 13.90 -9.07
C LEU A 160 -8.09 14.21 -8.94
N TRP A 161 -8.69 14.69 -10.04
CA TRP A 161 -10.14 14.70 -10.19
C TRP A 161 -10.63 13.32 -10.62
N VAL A 162 -11.57 12.75 -9.87
CA VAL A 162 -12.12 11.40 -10.12
C VAL A 162 -13.63 11.39 -9.96
N GLU A 163 -14.32 10.59 -10.78
CA GLU A 163 -15.75 10.33 -10.59
C GLU A 163 -15.97 9.42 -9.37
N PRO A 164 -16.89 9.73 -8.44
CA PRO A 164 -17.13 8.90 -7.26
C PRO A 164 -17.42 7.42 -7.55
N ARG A 165 -18.06 7.11 -8.69
CA ARG A 165 -18.31 5.72 -9.12
C ARG A 165 -17.04 4.90 -9.41
N SER A 166 -15.91 5.56 -9.62
CA SER A 166 -14.60 4.93 -9.82
C SER A 166 -13.86 4.72 -8.50
N LEU A 167 -14.37 5.27 -7.40
CA LEU A 167 -13.85 5.08 -6.05
C LEU A 167 -14.59 3.95 -5.34
N PHE A 168 -13.86 3.26 -4.47
CA PHE A 168 -14.44 2.42 -3.44
C PHE A 168 -13.60 2.50 -2.17
N ARG A 169 -14.22 2.26 -1.02
CA ARG A 169 -13.51 2.16 0.25
C ARG A 169 -12.89 0.76 0.36
N PRO A 170 -11.57 0.61 0.62
CA PRO A 170 -10.94 -0.70 0.70
C PRO A 170 -11.22 -1.36 2.07
N SER A 171 -12.48 -1.69 2.31
CA SER A 171 -13.00 -2.37 3.49
C SER A 171 -13.99 -3.47 3.10
N ARG A 172 -14.49 -4.25 4.06
CA ARG A 172 -15.50 -5.28 3.74
C ARG A 172 -16.79 -4.68 3.17
N ASP A 173 -17.11 -3.47 3.57
CA ASP A 173 -18.07 -2.60 2.88
C ASP A 173 -17.33 -1.60 1.96
N PRO A 174 -17.51 -1.64 0.62
CA PRO A 174 -16.88 -0.73 -0.32
C PRO A 174 -17.50 0.67 -0.40
N ASN A 175 -18.58 0.95 0.34
CA ASN A 175 -19.32 2.18 0.21
C ASN A 175 -18.51 3.42 0.66
N ILE A 176 -18.33 4.34 -0.28
CA ILE A 176 -17.57 5.58 -0.06
C ILE A 176 -18.33 6.61 0.78
N SER A 177 -19.64 6.43 0.95
CA SER A 177 -20.49 7.37 1.68
C SER A 177 -20.50 7.12 3.19
N ASP A 178 -19.98 5.97 3.63
CA ASP A 178 -20.01 5.60 5.04
C ASP A 178 -18.88 6.24 5.84
N ARG A 179 -19.15 6.43 7.13
CA ARG A 179 -18.23 7.04 8.10
C ARG A 179 -17.49 6.01 8.95
N GLU A 180 -17.77 4.74 8.73
CA GLU A 180 -17.13 3.60 9.37
C GLU A 180 -17.20 2.40 8.44
N ALA A 181 -16.43 1.37 8.75
CA ALA A 181 -16.56 0.07 8.13
C ALA A 181 -16.54 -1.00 9.22
N GLU A 182 -17.41 -1.99 9.06
CA GLU A 182 -17.52 -3.11 9.99
C GLU A 182 -16.46 -4.19 9.73
N VAL A 183 -16.25 -5.05 10.73
CA VAL A 183 -15.26 -6.14 10.66
C VAL A 183 -15.71 -7.34 9.84
N GLU A 184 -16.98 -7.43 9.48
CA GLU A 184 -17.55 -8.49 8.64
C GLU A 184 -18.14 -7.93 7.34
N PHE A 185 -18.29 -8.80 6.34
CA PHE A 185 -19.05 -8.42 5.16
C PHE A 185 -20.52 -8.22 5.53
N PRO A 186 -21.17 -7.15 5.05
CA PRO A 186 -22.61 -6.99 5.20
C PRO A 186 -23.36 -8.23 4.70
N SER A 187 -24.29 -8.74 5.52
CA SER A 187 -25.13 -9.85 5.12
C SER A 187 -26.06 -9.40 3.99
N PRO A 188 -26.12 -10.12 2.85
CA PRO A 188 -26.99 -9.74 1.74
C PRO A 188 -28.45 -9.59 2.21
N ASN A 189 -29.07 -8.49 1.85
CA ASN A 189 -30.46 -8.18 2.14
C ASN A 189 -31.12 -7.51 0.93
N ALA A 190 -32.38 -7.07 1.08
CA ALA A 190 -33.15 -6.48 -0.03
C ALA A 190 -32.57 -5.15 -0.56
N PHE A 191 -31.70 -4.48 0.20
CA PHE A 191 -31.17 -3.15 -0.11
C PHE A 191 -29.67 -3.14 -0.36
N GLU A 192 -28.95 -4.15 0.13
CA GLU A 192 -27.50 -4.19 0.09
C GLU A 192 -26.97 -5.59 -0.16
N SER A 193 -26.00 -5.70 -1.07
CA SER A 193 -25.23 -6.93 -1.29
C SER A 193 -23.86 -6.58 -1.87
N ILE A 194 -22.81 -7.17 -1.31
CA ILE A 194 -21.45 -6.98 -1.81
C ILE A 194 -21.17 -7.97 -2.95
N SER A 195 -20.82 -7.44 -4.13
CA SER A 195 -20.55 -8.28 -5.31
C SER A 195 -19.42 -9.30 -5.07
N THR A 196 -19.55 -10.50 -5.64
CA THR A 196 -18.50 -11.54 -5.58
C THR A 196 -17.17 -11.04 -6.13
N SER A 197 -17.18 -10.27 -7.22
CA SER A 197 -15.97 -9.66 -7.80
C SER A 197 -15.23 -8.75 -6.82
N TYR A 198 -15.96 -8.04 -5.96
CA TYR A 198 -15.35 -7.23 -4.91
C TYR A 198 -14.79 -8.08 -3.76
N GLN A 199 -15.51 -9.13 -3.35
CA GLN A 199 -15.03 -10.07 -2.34
C GLN A 199 -13.75 -10.79 -2.81
N ASP A 200 -13.67 -11.14 -4.09
CA ASP A 200 -12.47 -11.72 -4.71
C ASP A 200 -11.31 -10.72 -4.77
N TRP A 201 -11.60 -9.46 -5.14
CA TRP A 201 -10.62 -8.39 -5.08
C TRP A 201 -10.07 -8.22 -3.65
N PHE A 202 -10.95 -8.14 -2.66
CA PHE A 202 -10.61 -7.97 -1.25
C PHE A 202 -9.73 -9.14 -0.77
N THR A 203 -10.12 -10.37 -1.09
CA THR A 203 -9.37 -11.59 -0.73
C THR A 203 -7.99 -11.60 -1.38
N GLN A 204 -7.88 -11.18 -2.65
CA GLN A 204 -6.60 -11.08 -3.35
C GLN A 204 -5.70 -10.00 -2.73
N GLN A 205 -6.27 -8.84 -2.39
CA GLN A 205 -5.54 -7.83 -1.64
C GLN A 205 -5.05 -8.42 -0.32
N PHE A 206 -5.92 -9.02 0.49
CA PHE A 206 -5.52 -9.61 1.78
C PHE A 206 -4.34 -10.58 1.64
N LYS A 207 -4.41 -11.50 0.67
CA LYS A 207 -3.32 -12.45 0.37
C LYS A 207 -2.04 -11.75 -0.05
N SER A 208 -2.12 -10.70 -0.88
CA SER A 208 -0.92 -9.97 -1.32
C SER A 208 -0.27 -9.14 -0.20
N ARG A 209 -1.03 -8.67 0.80
CA ARG A 209 -0.50 -7.88 1.92
C ARG A 209 0.01 -8.75 3.06
N TYR A 210 -0.57 -9.92 3.29
CA TYR A 210 -0.30 -10.74 4.49
C TYR A 210 0.10 -12.19 4.22
N GLY A 211 0.03 -12.64 2.98
CA GLY A 211 0.37 -14.00 2.59
C GLY A 211 1.87 -14.18 2.47
N SER A 212 2.36 -15.37 2.83
CA SER A 212 3.77 -15.72 2.64
C SER A 212 4.11 -15.80 1.14
N PRO A 213 5.31 -15.37 0.73
CA PRO A 213 5.76 -15.59 -0.63
C PRO A 213 5.79 -17.09 -0.95
N SER A 214 5.40 -17.45 -2.17
CA SER A 214 5.52 -18.82 -2.67
C SER A 214 6.98 -19.24 -2.94
N ASP A 215 7.89 -18.27 -2.97
CA ASP A 215 9.32 -18.44 -3.23
C ASP A 215 10.14 -17.63 -2.21
N SER A 216 11.01 -18.31 -1.46
CA SER A 216 11.90 -17.71 -0.46
C SER A 216 12.91 -16.72 -1.03
N SER A 217 13.07 -16.64 -2.36
CA SER A 217 13.95 -15.68 -3.03
C SER A 217 13.32 -14.29 -3.23
N THR A 218 12.03 -14.11 -2.93
CA THR A 218 11.33 -12.82 -3.12
C THR A 218 11.16 -12.09 -1.80
N THR A 219 11.78 -10.92 -1.64
CA THR A 219 11.47 -10.00 -0.55
C THR A 219 10.09 -9.39 -0.82
N VAL A 220 9.07 -9.86 -0.12
CA VAL A 220 7.72 -9.27 -0.15
C VAL A 220 7.65 -8.19 0.91
N VAL A 221 7.36 -6.95 0.49
CA VAL A 221 7.01 -5.89 1.42
C VAL A 221 5.53 -6.00 1.71
N HIS A 222 5.20 -6.41 2.92
CA HIS A 222 3.84 -6.39 3.46
C HIS A 222 3.40 -4.96 3.79
N TYR A 223 2.10 -4.69 3.76
CA TYR A 223 1.52 -3.37 4.05
C TYR A 223 0.48 -3.48 5.17
N PRO A 224 0.45 -2.53 6.13
CA PRO A 224 -0.51 -2.52 7.23
C PRO A 224 -1.90 -2.03 6.76
N TRP A 225 -2.56 -2.80 5.89
CA TRP A 225 -3.89 -2.49 5.39
C TRP A 225 -4.99 -2.85 6.40
N THR A 226 -5.61 -1.84 6.99
CA THR A 226 -6.53 -1.98 8.15
C THR A 226 -7.79 -2.77 7.85
N GLN A 227 -8.20 -2.85 6.57
CA GLN A 227 -9.49 -3.39 6.14
C GLN A 227 -10.71 -2.60 6.67
N LEU A 228 -10.49 -1.44 7.31
CA LEU A 228 -11.49 -0.62 7.99
C LEU A 228 -11.65 0.77 7.36
N GLY A 229 -11.12 0.95 6.15
CA GLY A 229 -11.35 2.17 5.35
C GLY A 229 -10.53 3.39 5.77
N TYR A 230 -9.48 3.19 6.59
CA TYR A 230 -8.47 4.20 6.92
C TYR A 230 -7.05 3.63 6.82
N THR A 231 -6.06 4.48 6.57
CA THR A 231 -4.65 4.09 6.52
C THR A 231 -4.14 3.78 7.93
N TYR A 232 -3.30 2.76 8.10
CA TYR A 232 -2.66 2.51 9.39
C TYR A 232 -1.51 3.49 9.61
N ASP A 233 -1.60 4.33 10.64
CA ASP A 233 -0.50 5.20 11.05
C ASP A 233 0.44 4.49 12.03
N TRP A 234 1.62 4.11 11.52
CA TRP A 234 2.68 3.46 12.32
C TRP A 234 3.68 4.47 12.90
N GLY A 235 3.39 5.77 12.79
CA GLY A 235 4.12 6.84 13.44
C GLY A 235 3.87 6.92 14.95
N SER A 236 4.54 7.88 15.60
CA SER A 236 4.40 8.05 17.05
C SER A 236 2.99 8.50 17.42
N GLN A 237 2.39 7.85 18.42
CA GLN A 237 1.09 8.26 18.96
C GLN A 237 1.13 9.69 19.52
N SER A 238 2.28 10.14 20.04
CA SER A 238 2.45 11.51 20.54
C SER A 238 2.25 12.56 19.44
N ASP A 239 2.63 12.23 18.20
CA ASP A 239 2.45 13.13 17.07
C ASP A 239 0.96 13.33 16.83
N TRP A 240 0.17 12.26 16.81
CA TRP A 240 -1.28 12.34 16.67
C TRP A 240 -1.97 13.03 17.83
N GLN A 241 -1.56 12.77 19.08
CA GLN A 241 -2.17 13.40 20.24
C GLN A 241 -2.06 14.93 20.20
N SER A 242 -1.02 15.46 19.54
CA SER A 242 -0.87 16.90 19.31
C SER A 242 -1.84 17.47 18.26
N LEU A 243 -2.30 16.64 17.31
CA LEU A 243 -3.19 17.04 16.21
C LEU A 243 -4.66 16.78 16.52
N ASP A 244 -4.94 15.65 17.16
CA ASP A 244 -6.26 15.14 17.50
C ASP A 244 -6.15 14.22 18.72
N ALA A 245 -6.22 14.81 19.93
CA ALA A 245 -6.09 14.10 21.19
C ALA A 245 -7.15 13.00 21.42
N LYS A 246 -8.24 13.01 20.65
CA LYS A 246 -9.34 12.03 20.76
C LYS A 246 -9.24 10.93 19.72
N ARG A 247 -8.27 11.00 18.82
CA ARG A 247 -8.07 10.00 17.77
C ARG A 247 -7.57 8.69 18.37
N SER A 248 -8.26 7.60 18.04
CA SER A 248 -7.82 6.26 18.40
C SER A 248 -6.40 6.00 17.87
N PRO A 249 -5.58 5.23 18.61
CA PRO A 249 -4.23 4.90 18.16
C PRO A 249 -4.21 4.29 16.75
N HIS A 250 -3.17 4.62 16.00
CA HIS A 250 -2.91 4.10 14.65
C HIS A 250 -3.93 4.49 13.56
N VAL A 251 -4.96 5.28 13.86
CA VAL A 251 -5.91 5.75 12.85
C VAL A 251 -5.29 6.87 12.02
N GLY A 252 -4.93 6.55 10.77
CA GLY A 252 -4.50 7.50 9.76
C GLY A 252 -5.65 8.21 9.04
N LEU A 253 -5.51 8.44 7.75
CA LEU A 253 -6.50 9.18 6.95
C LEU A 253 -7.55 8.24 6.37
N SER A 254 -8.71 8.78 5.98
CA SER A 254 -9.72 7.99 5.27
C SER A 254 -9.12 7.49 3.95
N GLU A 255 -9.27 6.20 3.69
CA GLU A 255 -8.60 5.52 2.59
C GLU A 255 -9.62 5.12 1.52
N PHE A 256 -9.23 5.30 0.25
CA PHE A 256 -10.02 4.95 -0.91
C PHE A 256 -9.12 4.33 -1.98
N VAL A 257 -9.72 3.61 -2.91
CA VAL A 257 -9.05 3.10 -4.09
C VAL A 257 -9.80 3.57 -5.32
N ILE A 258 -9.06 4.17 -6.27
CA ILE A 258 -9.54 4.37 -7.63
C ILE A 258 -9.31 3.06 -8.39
N ARG A 259 -10.39 2.48 -8.92
CA ARG A 259 -10.33 1.23 -9.68
C ARG A 259 -9.46 1.40 -10.93
N GLU A 260 -8.66 0.38 -11.24
CA GLU A 260 -7.95 0.28 -12.52
C GLU A 260 -8.88 0.54 -13.71
N TRP A 261 -8.31 1.06 -14.80
CA TRP A 261 -9.03 1.46 -16.01
C TRP A 261 -10.05 2.60 -15.81
N SER A 262 -10.02 3.27 -14.66
CA SER A 262 -10.73 4.53 -14.47
C SER A 262 -9.98 5.70 -15.11
N GLN A 263 -10.74 6.64 -15.64
CA GLN A 263 -10.20 7.93 -16.09
C GLN A 263 -10.06 8.88 -14.90
N VAL A 264 -8.91 9.55 -14.82
CA VAL A 264 -8.63 10.61 -13.84
C VAL A 264 -8.10 11.83 -14.57
N SER A 265 -8.26 13.02 -14.01
CA SER A 265 -7.55 14.23 -14.49
C SER A 265 -6.55 14.69 -13.47
N VAL A 266 -5.30 14.92 -13.90
CA VAL A 266 -4.25 15.40 -12.99
C VAL A 266 -4.45 16.89 -12.72
N ASN A 267 -4.75 17.23 -11.47
CA ASN A 267 -4.97 18.60 -11.03
C ASN A 267 -3.66 19.30 -10.68
N SER A 268 -2.84 18.64 -9.85
CA SER A 268 -1.57 19.20 -9.38
C SER A 268 -0.57 18.09 -9.04
N THR A 269 0.72 18.43 -9.14
CA THR A 269 1.83 17.60 -8.68
C THR A 269 2.80 18.47 -7.90
N GLN A 270 3.08 18.14 -6.64
CA GLN A 270 3.85 19.00 -5.73
C GLN A 270 4.79 18.17 -4.85
N SER A 271 5.88 18.78 -4.39
CA SER A 271 6.65 18.20 -3.30
C SER A 271 5.84 18.18 -2.00
N ALA A 272 6.15 17.27 -1.07
CA ALA A 272 5.51 17.25 0.25
C ALA A 272 5.63 18.61 0.98
N LYS A 273 6.80 19.23 0.88
CA LYS A 273 7.08 20.54 1.49
C LYS A 273 6.23 21.66 0.90
N GLU A 274 5.97 21.67 -0.39
CA GLU A 274 5.12 22.70 -1.01
C GLU A 274 3.66 22.50 -0.66
N TYR A 275 3.19 21.26 -0.72
CA TYR A 275 1.80 20.93 -0.40
C TYR A 275 1.45 21.20 1.06
N CYS A 276 2.40 20.98 1.99
CA CYS A 276 2.18 21.19 3.42
C CYS A 276 2.62 22.58 3.95
N LYS A 277 2.89 23.56 3.07
CA LYS A 277 3.04 24.97 3.49
C LYS A 277 1.68 25.57 3.87
#